data_AF-A0A2G8K6R9-F1
#
_entry.id   AF-A0A2G8K6R9-F1
#
_cell.length_a   1.000
_cell.length_b   1.000
_cell.length_c   1.000
_cell.angle_alpha   90.00
_cell.angle_beta   90.00
_cell.angle_gamma   90.00
#
_symmetry.space_group_name_H-M   'P 1'
#
loop_
_entity.id
_entity.type
_entity.pdbx_description
1 polymer ?
#
loop_
_entity_poly.entity_id
_entity_poly.type
_entity_poly.pdbx_seq_one_letter_code
_entity_poly.pdbx_strand_id
1 'polypeptide(L)'
;MSSKTELVLFDTVFLLAIVLEMLITPEDITAVTNWKFRQKSSLGLITGALLIPMALVAHGNQQCGSNLMCYYQLPSLAVTVSLLITVSIGQNLLQRFRIWLSSALVLAGTFIVSFILMRFPQQFVEYAVFLIGGSVLGLSLLCHLMNSLPESFSLGEAMIISQGLTVLSLEVIKDFASPVTSSQKFGACLQVLVAGTINVGFLLRPVCNRIFQNQSIRTDKVNQHNKSTDLSWSGSIYFYLIFAGVNFFALFPWLGFQIKEFPVFYGLKFMFGSRDRVFLMTGWLVLVTLAIAVVGTTTSSSTVVRKYFHLIATGTFVSGLYYDPELICLASAG
;
A
#
# COMPACT_ATOMS: atom_id res chain seq x y z
N MET A 1 -3.62 3.62 -28.73
CA MET A 1 -2.37 3.00 -29.22
C MET A 1 -2.73 1.65 -29.87
N SER A 2 -1.93 1.16 -30.82
CA SER A 2 -2.15 -0.17 -31.41
C SER A 2 -1.72 -1.24 -30.41
N SER A 3 -2.44 -2.38 -30.31
CA SER A 3 -2.08 -3.47 -29.37
C SER A 3 -0.65 -3.98 -29.56
N LYS A 4 -0.08 -3.77 -30.76
CA LYS A 4 1.33 -4.06 -31.07
C LYS A 4 2.31 -3.22 -30.26
N THR A 5 2.01 -1.95 -30.00
CA THR A 5 2.90 -1.05 -29.26
C THR A 5 2.93 -1.41 -27.78
N GLU A 6 1.79 -1.82 -27.21
CA GLU A 6 1.69 -2.28 -25.83
C GLU A 6 2.46 -3.57 -25.62
N LEU A 7 2.30 -4.55 -26.53
CA LEU A 7 3.04 -5.81 -26.48
C LEU A 7 4.56 -5.57 -26.50
N VAL A 8 5.04 -4.72 -27.39
CA VAL A 8 6.47 -4.35 -27.46
C VAL A 8 6.94 -3.70 -26.15
N LEU A 9 6.12 -2.88 -25.51
CA LEU A 9 6.49 -2.26 -24.24
C LEU A 9 6.58 -3.29 -23.10
N PHE A 10 5.67 -4.26 -23.04
CA PHE A 10 5.74 -5.35 -22.07
C PHE A 10 6.96 -6.24 -22.31
N ASP A 11 7.23 -6.60 -23.56
CA ASP A 11 8.39 -7.43 -23.92
C ASP A 11 9.70 -6.72 -23.57
N THR A 12 9.79 -5.41 -23.82
CA THR A 12 10.97 -4.62 -23.44
C THR A 12 11.16 -4.52 -21.93
N VAL A 13 10.10 -4.29 -21.15
CA VAL A 13 10.16 -4.30 -19.68
C VAL A 13 10.56 -5.66 -19.14
N PHE A 14 10.01 -6.74 -19.72
CA PHE A 14 10.33 -8.11 -19.33
C PHE A 14 11.79 -8.47 -19.62
N LEU A 15 12.26 -8.18 -20.84
CA LEU A 15 13.66 -8.42 -21.23
C LEU A 15 14.62 -7.60 -20.35
N LEU A 16 14.30 -6.33 -20.09
CA LEU A 16 15.09 -5.50 -19.18
C LEU A 16 15.14 -6.10 -17.77
N ALA A 17 14.01 -6.57 -17.26
CA ALA A 17 13.94 -7.19 -15.94
C ALA A 17 14.76 -8.48 -15.85
N ILE A 18 14.70 -9.34 -16.89
CA ILE A 18 15.54 -10.55 -16.98
C ILE A 18 17.02 -10.18 -16.99
N VAL A 19 17.42 -9.25 -17.85
CA VAL A 19 18.81 -8.84 -17.98
C VAL A 19 19.33 -8.30 -16.65
N LEU A 20 18.55 -7.48 -15.95
CA LEU A 20 18.93 -6.95 -14.65
C LEU A 20 18.97 -8.02 -13.55
N GLU A 21 18.03 -8.95 -13.53
CA GLU A 21 18.04 -10.06 -12.56
C GLU A 21 19.21 -11.02 -12.78
N MET A 22 19.73 -11.13 -14.01
CA MET A 22 20.95 -11.89 -14.31
C MET A 22 22.24 -11.13 -13.97
N LEU A 23 22.24 -9.80 -14.11
CA LEU A 23 23.44 -8.97 -13.95
C LEU A 23 23.67 -8.49 -12.52
N ILE A 24 22.62 -8.36 -11.71
CA ILE A 24 22.67 -7.71 -10.40
C ILE A 24 22.37 -8.74 -9.31
N THR A 25 23.28 -8.86 -8.34
CA THR A 25 23.04 -9.67 -7.15
C THR A 25 22.45 -8.82 -6.01
N PRO A 26 21.74 -9.42 -5.03
CA PRO A 26 21.29 -8.69 -3.84
C PRO A 26 22.45 -8.00 -3.10
N GLU A 27 23.63 -8.62 -3.10
CA GLU A 27 24.84 -8.15 -2.44
C GLU A 27 25.36 -6.86 -3.07
N ASP A 28 25.35 -6.77 -4.40
CA ASP A 28 25.72 -5.55 -5.14
C ASP A 28 24.83 -4.36 -4.76
N ILE A 29 23.52 -4.60 -4.62
CA ILE A 29 22.57 -3.56 -4.25
C ILE A 29 22.75 -3.15 -2.80
N THR A 30 22.92 -4.12 -1.88
CA THR A 30 23.15 -3.84 -0.46
C THR A 30 24.43 -3.04 -0.25
N ALA A 31 25.52 -3.38 -0.96
CA ALA A 31 26.80 -2.68 -0.86
C ALA A 31 26.69 -1.18 -1.16
N VAL A 32 25.76 -0.80 -2.04
CA VAL A 32 25.63 0.60 -2.49
C VAL A 32 24.53 1.36 -1.76
N THR A 33 23.37 0.72 -1.55
CA THR A 33 22.18 1.37 -1.00
C THR A 33 22.10 1.31 0.52
N ASN A 34 22.88 0.43 1.15
CA ASN A 34 22.70 -0.04 2.53
C ASN A 34 21.32 -0.67 2.81
N TRP A 35 20.58 -1.06 1.76
CA TRP A 35 19.33 -1.78 1.94
C TRP A 35 19.61 -3.20 2.37
N LYS A 36 18.91 -3.62 3.42
CA LYS A 36 18.98 -5.00 3.92
C LYS A 36 17.79 -5.76 3.38
N PHE A 37 18.04 -6.81 2.61
CA PHE A 37 17.01 -7.68 2.05
C PHE A 37 16.73 -8.87 2.95
N ARG A 38 15.57 -9.51 2.75
CA ARG A 38 15.24 -10.76 3.44
C ARG A 38 16.28 -11.84 3.15
N GLN A 39 16.77 -12.52 4.20
CA GLN A 39 17.77 -13.57 4.06
C GLN A 39 17.28 -14.69 3.11
N LYS A 40 18.17 -15.15 2.23
CA LYS A 40 17.91 -16.21 1.22
C LYS A 40 16.79 -15.88 0.23
N SER A 41 16.40 -14.62 0.07
CA SER A 41 15.47 -14.22 -0.98
C SER A 41 16.17 -14.03 -2.32
N SER A 42 15.51 -14.42 -3.41
CA SER A 42 15.89 -13.95 -4.74
C SER A 42 15.51 -12.48 -4.90
N LEU A 43 16.12 -11.79 -5.88
CA LEU A 43 15.78 -10.40 -6.18
C LEU A 43 14.29 -10.26 -6.53
N GLY A 44 13.75 -11.22 -7.30
CA GLY A 44 12.34 -11.27 -7.66
C GLY A 44 11.92 -10.16 -8.63
N LEU A 45 12.89 -9.62 -9.39
CA LEU A 45 12.74 -8.39 -10.18
C LEU A 45 11.72 -8.58 -11.31
N ILE A 46 11.72 -9.73 -11.97
CA ILE A 46 10.73 -10.07 -13.02
C ILE A 46 9.31 -10.02 -12.46
N THR A 47 9.08 -10.67 -11.32
CA THR A 47 7.76 -10.66 -10.67
C THR A 47 7.38 -9.25 -10.23
N GLY A 48 8.36 -8.53 -9.70
CA GLY A 48 8.22 -7.14 -9.27
C GLY A 48 7.84 -6.17 -10.38
N ALA A 49 8.42 -6.35 -11.56
CA ALA A 49 8.21 -5.49 -12.71
C ALA A 49 6.88 -5.75 -13.43
N LEU A 50 6.40 -7.00 -13.44
CA LEU A 50 5.27 -7.36 -14.30
C LEU A 50 3.94 -7.53 -13.59
N LEU A 51 3.92 -7.84 -12.29
CA LEU A 51 2.67 -8.25 -11.63
C LEU A 51 1.58 -7.17 -11.70
N ILE A 52 1.90 -5.93 -11.32
CA ILE A 52 0.92 -4.82 -11.32
C ILE A 52 0.52 -4.42 -12.75
N PRO A 53 1.45 -4.17 -13.69
CA PRO A 53 1.07 -3.87 -15.07
C PRO A 53 0.23 -4.97 -15.74
N MET A 54 0.56 -6.26 -15.52
CA MET A 54 -0.23 -7.37 -16.06
C MET A 54 -1.61 -7.48 -15.41
N ALA A 55 -1.71 -7.25 -14.09
CA ALA A 55 -3.01 -7.22 -13.41
C ALA A 55 -3.92 -6.12 -13.96
N LEU A 56 -3.37 -4.93 -14.23
CA LEU A 56 -4.10 -3.81 -14.85
C LEU A 56 -4.52 -4.11 -16.30
N VAL A 57 -3.68 -4.82 -17.06
CA VAL A 57 -4.04 -5.31 -18.40
C VAL A 57 -5.18 -6.33 -18.35
N ALA A 58 -5.08 -7.32 -17.47
CA ALA A 58 -6.10 -8.35 -17.32
C ALA A 58 -7.44 -7.74 -16.90
N HIS A 59 -7.41 -6.77 -15.98
CA HIS A 59 -8.61 -6.06 -15.52
C HIS A 59 -9.21 -5.17 -16.62
N GLY A 60 -8.38 -4.39 -17.32
CA GLY A 60 -8.81 -3.51 -18.41
C GLY A 60 -9.41 -4.26 -19.60
N ASN A 61 -9.04 -5.52 -19.81
CA ASN A 61 -9.64 -6.38 -20.84
C ASN A 61 -11.03 -6.92 -20.45
N GLN A 62 -11.35 -6.99 -19.15
CA GLN A 62 -12.65 -7.48 -18.67
C GLN A 62 -13.71 -6.37 -18.55
N GLN A 63 -13.29 -5.14 -18.22
CA GLN A 63 -14.19 -3.98 -18.12
C GLN A 63 -14.06 -3.08 -19.35
N CYS A 64 -15.04 -3.14 -20.25
CA CYS A 64 -15.15 -2.42 -21.52
C CYS A 64 -14.48 -1.01 -21.59
N GLY A 65 -13.57 -0.84 -22.55
CA GLY A 65 -13.20 0.47 -23.13
C GLY A 65 -11.69 0.67 -23.35
N SER A 66 -11.26 0.88 -24.60
CA SER A 66 -9.86 1.13 -25.01
C SER A 66 -9.18 2.32 -24.30
N ASN A 67 -9.95 3.23 -23.70
CA ASN A 67 -9.44 4.45 -23.10
C ASN A 67 -9.02 4.27 -21.64
N LEU A 68 -9.63 3.34 -20.89
CA LEU A 68 -9.27 3.07 -19.48
C LEU A 68 -7.95 2.30 -19.40
N MET A 69 -7.75 1.36 -20.35
CA MET A 69 -6.51 0.62 -20.57
C MET A 69 -5.31 1.58 -20.68
N CYS A 70 -5.38 2.54 -21.61
CA CYS A 70 -4.27 3.46 -21.88
C CYS A 70 -3.94 4.40 -20.71
N TYR A 71 -4.93 4.66 -19.84
CA TYR A 71 -4.82 5.64 -18.76
C TYR A 71 -4.02 5.14 -17.55
N TYR A 72 -4.19 3.87 -17.16
CA TYR A 72 -3.49 3.30 -16.00
C TYR A 72 -2.27 2.45 -16.38
N GLN A 73 -2.27 1.86 -17.57
CA GLN A 73 -1.17 0.99 -17.99
C GLN A 73 0.11 1.74 -18.30
N LEU A 74 0.02 2.82 -19.10
CA LEU A 74 1.21 3.58 -19.48
C LEU A 74 1.92 4.18 -18.26
N PRO A 75 1.21 4.77 -17.26
CA PRO A 75 1.83 5.18 -16.01
C PRO A 75 2.41 4.01 -15.22
N SER A 76 1.71 2.87 -15.10
CA SER A 76 2.24 1.71 -14.36
C SER A 76 3.54 1.16 -14.97
N LEU A 77 3.62 1.13 -16.30
CA LEU A 77 4.81 0.73 -17.04
C LEU A 77 5.93 1.77 -16.89
N ALA A 78 5.59 3.07 -16.90
CA ALA A 78 6.57 4.13 -16.65
C ALA A 78 7.14 4.08 -15.22
N VAL A 79 6.29 3.84 -14.22
CA VAL A 79 6.73 3.58 -12.84
C VAL A 79 7.65 2.37 -12.82
N THR A 80 7.28 1.28 -13.48
CA THR A 80 8.12 0.08 -13.56
C THR A 80 9.49 0.37 -14.18
N VAL A 81 9.52 1.04 -15.33
CA VAL A 81 10.76 1.42 -16.03
C VAL A 81 11.60 2.35 -15.15
N SER A 82 11.00 3.34 -14.49
CA SER A 82 11.74 4.24 -13.61
C SER A 82 12.33 3.53 -12.38
N LEU A 83 11.61 2.57 -11.80
CA LEU A 83 12.11 1.71 -10.72
C LEU A 83 13.28 0.84 -11.21
N LEU A 84 13.12 0.17 -12.36
CA LEU A 84 14.17 -0.66 -12.96
C LEU A 84 15.42 0.16 -13.27
N ILE A 85 15.28 1.31 -13.94
CA ILE A 85 16.38 2.24 -14.22
C ILE A 85 17.07 2.67 -12.93
N THR A 86 16.31 2.97 -11.87
CA THR A 86 16.88 3.39 -10.59
C THR A 86 17.69 2.28 -9.94
N VAL A 87 17.21 1.03 -10.03
CA VAL A 87 17.95 -0.17 -9.59
C VAL A 87 19.21 -0.36 -10.44
N SER A 88 19.15 -0.17 -11.77
CA SER A 88 20.31 -0.31 -12.67
C SER A 88 21.36 0.77 -12.48
N ILE A 89 20.95 2.04 -12.35
CA ILE A 89 21.85 3.19 -12.22
C ILE A 89 22.47 3.24 -10.82
N GLY A 90 21.81 2.61 -9.84
CA GLY A 90 22.41 1.93 -8.69
C GLY A 90 23.18 2.76 -7.66
N GLN A 91 23.76 3.92 -7.97
CA GLN A 91 24.86 4.45 -7.14
C GLN A 91 24.76 5.94 -6.83
N ASN A 92 24.50 6.80 -7.82
CA ASN A 92 24.56 8.26 -7.61
C ASN A 92 23.18 8.94 -7.48
N LEU A 93 22.14 8.40 -8.12
CA LEU A 93 20.80 8.99 -8.06
C LEU A 93 20.16 8.78 -6.69
N LEU A 94 20.20 7.55 -6.17
CA LEU A 94 19.55 7.16 -4.90
C LEU A 94 20.08 7.93 -3.68
N GLN A 95 21.40 8.11 -3.55
CA GLN A 95 21.97 8.91 -2.46
C GLN A 95 21.61 10.39 -2.56
N ARG A 96 21.58 10.94 -3.78
CA ARG A 96 21.24 12.35 -4.02
C ARG A 96 19.75 12.61 -3.80
N PHE A 97 18.90 11.67 -4.20
CA PHE A 97 17.46 11.69 -3.91
C PHE A 97 17.17 11.49 -2.43
N ARG A 98 17.91 10.65 -1.69
CA ARG A 98 17.74 10.44 -0.23
C ARG A 98 17.72 11.73 0.58
N ILE A 99 18.46 12.76 0.15
CA ILE A 99 18.57 14.07 0.81
C ILE A 99 17.43 15.01 0.40
N TRP A 100 16.96 14.92 -0.85
CA TRP A 100 15.93 15.79 -1.42
C TRP A 100 14.49 15.30 -1.19
N LEU A 101 14.32 14.02 -0.91
CA LEU A 101 13.03 13.33 -0.94
C LEU A 101 12.48 13.08 0.48
N SER A 102 12.23 14.15 1.23
CA SER A 102 11.24 14.04 2.31
C SER A 102 9.91 13.67 1.62
N SER A 103 9.37 12.48 1.87
CA SER A 103 8.15 11.99 1.22
C SER A 103 6.97 12.98 1.34
N ALA A 104 6.97 13.84 2.37
CA ALA A 104 6.04 14.95 2.51
C ALA A 104 6.20 16.05 1.45
N LEU A 105 7.43 16.38 1.05
CA LEU A 105 7.71 17.33 -0.03
C LEU A 105 7.36 16.75 -1.40
N VAL A 106 7.48 15.44 -1.58
CA VAL A 106 7.01 14.78 -2.81
C VAL A 106 5.49 14.77 -2.88
N LEU A 107 4.81 14.37 -1.81
CA LEU A 107 3.34 14.40 -1.78
C LEU A 107 2.84 15.84 -1.95
N ALA A 108 3.35 16.79 -1.16
CA ALA A 108 3.02 18.21 -1.32
C ALA A 108 3.37 18.75 -2.71
N GLY A 109 4.53 18.37 -3.27
CA GLY A 109 4.95 18.72 -4.61
C GLY A 109 4.00 18.15 -5.67
N THR A 110 3.57 16.89 -5.55
CA THR A 110 2.58 16.29 -6.46
C THR A 110 1.22 16.96 -6.34
N PHE A 111 0.77 17.33 -5.13
CA PHE A 111 -0.47 18.10 -4.94
C PHE A 111 -0.37 19.51 -5.54
N ILE A 112 0.74 20.22 -5.31
CA ILE A 112 0.98 21.57 -5.83
C ILE A 112 1.12 21.56 -7.35
N VAL A 113 1.88 20.61 -7.91
CA VAL A 113 2.03 20.43 -9.36
C VAL A 113 0.69 20.04 -9.98
N SER A 114 -0.09 19.14 -9.36
CA SER A 114 -1.43 18.80 -9.85
C SER A 114 -2.34 20.03 -9.84
N PHE A 115 -2.31 20.85 -8.79
CA PHE A 115 -3.09 22.07 -8.66
C PHE A 115 -2.70 23.15 -9.69
N ILE A 116 -1.40 23.35 -9.91
CA ILE A 116 -0.87 24.28 -10.93
C ILE A 116 -1.23 23.78 -12.34
N LEU A 117 -1.14 22.48 -12.56
CA LEU A 117 -1.43 21.88 -13.86
C LEU A 117 -2.92 21.90 -14.20
N MET A 118 -3.85 22.09 -13.24
CA MET A 118 -5.28 22.34 -13.54
C MET A 118 -5.51 23.56 -14.46
N ARG A 119 -4.48 24.37 -14.74
CA ARG A 119 -4.54 25.50 -15.68
C ARG A 119 -4.35 25.12 -17.16
N PHE A 120 -3.92 23.90 -17.44
CA PHE A 120 -3.63 23.39 -18.79
C PHE A 120 -4.76 22.47 -19.30
N PRO A 121 -4.80 22.15 -20.61
CA PRO A 121 -5.78 21.21 -21.16
C PRO A 121 -5.75 19.88 -20.40
N GLN A 122 -6.92 19.48 -19.90
CA GLN A 122 -7.12 18.42 -18.90
C GLN A 122 -6.43 17.10 -19.24
N GLN A 123 -6.42 16.70 -20.52
CA GLN A 123 -5.79 15.44 -20.95
C GLN A 123 -4.26 15.45 -20.80
N PHE A 124 -3.58 16.54 -21.17
CA PHE A 124 -2.12 16.63 -21.08
C PHE A 124 -1.64 16.62 -19.62
N VAL A 125 -2.40 17.31 -18.77
CA VAL A 125 -2.16 17.39 -17.33
C VAL A 125 -2.25 16.02 -16.69
N GLU A 126 -3.31 15.28 -16.99
CA GLU A 126 -3.52 13.94 -16.46
C GLU A 126 -2.36 13.01 -16.86
N TYR A 127 -1.97 12.97 -18.15
CA TYR A 127 -0.83 12.15 -18.55
C TYR A 127 0.49 12.58 -17.89
N ALA A 128 0.78 13.88 -17.79
CA ALA A 128 2.02 14.37 -17.21
C ALA A 128 2.10 14.11 -15.69
N VAL A 129 1.00 14.34 -14.96
CA VAL A 129 0.91 14.05 -13.52
C VAL A 129 1.06 12.55 -13.26
N PHE A 130 0.38 11.71 -14.05
CA PHE A 130 0.46 10.27 -13.87
C PHE A 130 1.85 9.71 -14.24
N LEU A 131 2.47 10.20 -15.32
CA LEU A 131 3.77 9.72 -15.77
C LEU A 131 4.90 10.17 -14.82
N ILE A 132 5.02 11.48 -14.59
CA ILE A 132 6.11 12.06 -13.80
C ILE A 132 5.82 11.91 -12.31
N GLY A 133 4.63 12.32 -11.87
CA GLY A 133 4.21 12.23 -10.47
C GLY A 133 4.15 10.77 -9.99
N GLY A 134 3.63 9.87 -10.83
CA GLY A 134 3.64 8.44 -10.55
C GLY A 134 5.05 7.89 -10.38
N SER A 135 5.95 8.15 -11.33
CA SER A 135 7.32 7.64 -11.26
C SER A 135 8.07 8.14 -10.01
N VAL A 136 7.95 9.44 -9.70
CA VAL A 136 8.57 10.04 -8.51
C VAL A 136 7.97 9.47 -7.22
N LEU A 137 6.64 9.30 -7.17
CA LEU A 137 5.96 8.73 -6.01
C LEU A 137 6.34 7.27 -5.79
N GLY A 138 6.37 6.45 -6.85
CA GLY A 138 6.76 5.04 -6.76
C GLY A 138 8.19 4.86 -6.29
N LEU A 139 9.12 5.67 -6.80
CA LEU A 139 10.51 5.69 -6.33
C LEU A 139 10.61 6.11 -4.86
N SER A 140 9.86 7.13 -4.46
CA SER A 140 9.78 7.59 -3.08
C SER A 140 9.31 6.49 -2.14
N LEU A 141 8.22 5.81 -2.50
CA LEU A 141 7.62 4.72 -1.73
C LEU A 141 8.56 3.51 -1.65
N LEU A 142 9.22 3.14 -2.74
CA LEU A 142 10.22 2.06 -2.73
C LEU A 142 11.36 2.38 -1.77
N CYS A 143 11.95 3.57 -1.88
CA CYS A 143 13.01 4.01 -0.98
C CYS A 143 12.53 4.03 0.48
N HIS A 144 11.29 4.44 0.72
CA HIS A 144 10.71 4.47 2.05
C HIS A 144 10.54 3.07 2.63
N LEU A 145 9.97 2.14 1.86
CA LEU A 145 9.76 0.75 2.27
C LEU A 145 11.08 0.08 2.64
N MET A 146 12.09 0.21 1.77
CA MET A 146 13.40 -0.42 2.00
C MET A 146 14.15 0.14 3.21
N ASN A 147 13.92 1.41 3.56
CA ASN A 147 14.55 2.03 4.73
C ASN A 147 13.77 1.80 6.04
N SER A 148 12.44 1.75 5.96
CA SER A 148 11.57 1.62 7.14
C SER A 148 11.37 0.16 7.56
N LEU A 149 11.48 -0.79 6.62
CA LEU A 149 11.26 -2.22 6.85
C LEU A 149 12.46 -3.04 6.34
N PRO A 150 13.66 -2.86 6.92
CA PRO A 150 14.83 -3.63 6.53
C PRO A 150 14.60 -5.13 6.78
N GLU A 151 15.13 -5.98 5.91
CA GLU A 151 15.08 -7.45 5.97
C GLU A 151 13.69 -8.07 5.79
N SER A 152 12.64 -7.25 5.62
CA SER A 152 11.26 -7.73 5.47
C SER A 152 10.94 -8.23 4.06
N PHE A 153 11.50 -7.59 3.04
CA PHE A 153 11.11 -7.79 1.64
C PHE A 153 12.29 -8.21 0.75
N SER A 154 11.98 -8.93 -0.32
CA SER A 154 12.81 -8.92 -1.53
C SER A 154 12.60 -7.60 -2.30
N LEU A 155 13.51 -7.29 -3.23
CA LEU A 155 13.37 -6.10 -4.05
C LEU A 155 12.09 -6.14 -4.91
N GLY A 156 11.78 -7.30 -5.48
CA GLY A 156 10.57 -7.52 -6.26
C GLY A 156 9.29 -7.32 -5.46
N GLU A 157 9.23 -7.84 -4.22
CA GLU A 157 8.10 -7.63 -3.31
C GLU A 157 7.92 -6.14 -2.98
N ALA A 158 9.02 -5.44 -2.67
CA ALA A 158 8.98 -4.00 -2.41
C ALA A 158 8.55 -3.18 -3.64
N MET A 159 8.97 -3.59 -4.83
CA MET A 159 8.53 -2.99 -6.10
C MET A 159 7.01 -3.16 -6.30
N ILE A 160 6.46 -4.35 -6.07
CA ILE A 160 5.00 -4.61 -6.18
C ILE A 160 4.23 -3.68 -5.26
N ILE A 161 4.64 -3.61 -3.99
CA ILE A 161 3.97 -2.77 -3.00
C ILE A 161 4.07 -1.30 -3.41
N SER A 162 5.26 -0.83 -3.80
CA SER A 162 5.45 0.57 -4.22
C SER A 162 4.62 0.95 -5.45
N GLN A 163 4.53 0.07 -6.45
CA GLN A 163 3.72 0.27 -7.66
C GLN A 163 2.23 0.29 -7.34
N GLY A 164 1.75 -0.69 -6.56
CA GLY A 164 0.36 -0.76 -6.13
C GLY A 164 -0.07 0.50 -5.37
N LEU A 165 0.72 0.91 -4.37
CA LEU A 165 0.47 2.14 -3.62
C LEU A 165 0.52 3.39 -4.50
N THR A 166 1.38 3.43 -5.51
CA THR A 166 1.47 4.54 -6.47
C THR A 166 0.20 4.66 -7.29
N VAL A 167 -0.25 3.55 -7.89
CA VAL A 167 -1.48 3.52 -8.70
C VAL A 167 -2.68 3.95 -7.87
N LEU A 168 -2.83 3.41 -6.66
CA LEU A 168 -3.92 3.79 -5.75
C LEU A 168 -3.83 5.27 -5.32
N SER A 169 -2.62 5.79 -5.08
CA SER A 169 -2.44 7.20 -4.71
C SER A 169 -2.74 8.16 -5.88
N LEU A 170 -2.41 7.77 -7.11
CA LEU A 170 -2.74 8.56 -8.29
C LEU A 170 -4.24 8.59 -8.56
N GLU A 171 -4.92 7.46 -8.34
CA GLU A 171 -6.38 7.37 -8.41
C GLU A 171 -7.04 8.31 -7.39
N VAL A 172 -6.53 8.33 -6.16
CA VAL A 172 -6.94 9.28 -5.13
C VAL A 172 -6.77 10.73 -5.58
N ILE A 173 -5.64 11.10 -6.20
CA ILE A 173 -5.38 12.47 -6.66
C ILE A 173 -6.38 12.88 -7.75
N LYS A 174 -6.67 11.97 -8.68
CA LYS A 174 -7.64 12.19 -9.75
C LYS A 174 -9.04 12.44 -9.19
N ASP A 175 -9.48 11.58 -8.28
CA ASP A 175 -10.84 11.60 -7.76
C ASP A 175 -11.02 12.59 -6.60
N PHE A 176 -9.93 13.14 -6.06
CA PHE A 176 -9.96 14.19 -5.05
C PHE A 176 -10.76 15.43 -5.49
N ALA A 177 -10.70 15.77 -6.78
CA ALA A 177 -11.31 16.98 -7.33
C ALA A 177 -12.73 16.77 -7.89
N SER A 178 -13.22 15.52 -7.99
CA SER A 178 -14.50 15.22 -8.61
C SER A 178 -15.42 14.44 -7.67
N PRO A 179 -16.61 14.97 -7.32
CA PRO A 179 -17.51 14.27 -6.44
C PRO A 179 -17.99 12.96 -7.07
N VAL A 180 -17.87 11.88 -6.31
CA VAL A 180 -18.13 10.52 -6.75
C VAL A 180 -19.63 10.29 -7.01
N THR A 181 -19.95 9.51 -8.05
CA THR A 181 -21.33 9.15 -8.38
C THR A 181 -21.87 8.05 -7.44
N SER A 182 -23.20 7.91 -7.36
CA SER A 182 -23.88 6.95 -6.48
C SER A 182 -23.34 5.51 -6.59
N SER A 183 -22.98 5.05 -7.79
CA SER A 183 -22.47 3.70 -8.06
C SER A 183 -21.01 3.48 -7.68
N GLN A 184 -20.28 4.54 -7.29
CA GLN A 184 -18.84 4.51 -7.02
C GLN A 184 -18.50 4.77 -5.54
N LYS A 185 -19.52 4.89 -4.67
CA LYS A 185 -19.34 5.15 -3.23
C LYS A 185 -18.42 4.15 -2.52
N PHE A 186 -18.45 2.87 -2.94
CA PHE A 186 -17.55 1.85 -2.41
C PHE A 186 -16.08 2.12 -2.80
N GLY A 187 -15.83 2.48 -4.06
CA GLY A 187 -14.50 2.88 -4.54
C GLY A 187 -13.95 4.08 -3.76
N ALA A 188 -14.79 5.09 -3.50
CA ALA A 188 -14.40 6.23 -2.67
C ALA A 188 -13.98 5.82 -1.24
N CYS A 189 -14.66 4.83 -0.66
CA CYS A 189 -14.30 4.30 0.65
C CYS A 189 -12.92 3.63 0.63
N LEU A 190 -12.67 2.78 -0.38
CA LEU A 190 -11.38 2.13 -0.56
C LEU A 190 -10.25 3.14 -0.80
N GLN A 191 -10.51 4.18 -1.59
CA GLN A 191 -9.55 5.26 -1.86
C GLN A 191 -9.17 6.03 -0.59
N VAL A 192 -10.16 6.47 0.20
CA VAL A 192 -9.90 7.20 1.45
C VAL A 192 -9.19 6.32 2.47
N LEU A 193 -9.53 5.04 2.52
CA LEU A 193 -8.86 4.05 3.36
C LEU A 193 -7.38 3.88 2.97
N VAL A 194 -7.08 3.66 1.69
CA VAL A 194 -5.70 3.52 1.22
C VAL A 194 -4.91 4.80 1.46
N ALA A 195 -5.43 5.95 1.03
CA ALA A 195 -4.79 7.24 1.29
C ALA A 195 -4.61 7.48 2.80
N GLY A 196 -5.59 7.07 3.60
CA GLY A 196 -5.56 7.15 5.04
C GLY A 196 -4.45 6.32 5.66
N THR A 197 -4.30 5.06 5.27
CA THR A 197 -3.22 4.20 5.78
C THR A 197 -1.83 4.75 5.45
N ILE A 198 -1.64 5.30 4.24
CA ILE A 198 -0.37 5.94 3.84
C ILE A 198 -0.09 7.18 4.70
N ASN A 199 -1.08 8.07 4.85
CA ASN A 199 -0.94 9.29 5.65
C ASN A 199 -0.70 8.99 7.13
N VAL A 200 -1.46 8.06 7.70
CA VAL A 200 -1.31 7.60 9.08
C VAL A 200 0.08 7.01 9.30
N GLY A 201 0.54 6.11 8.41
CA GLY A 201 1.88 5.54 8.49
C GLY A 201 2.98 6.60 8.45
N PHE A 202 2.85 7.60 7.57
CA PHE A 202 3.79 8.70 7.47
C PHE A 202 3.85 9.56 8.75
N LEU A 203 2.69 9.92 9.30
CA LEU A 203 2.57 10.75 10.49
C LEU A 203 2.99 10.01 11.78
N LEU A 204 2.80 8.70 11.83
CA LEU A 204 3.19 7.87 12.98
C LEU A 204 4.68 7.56 13.00
N ARG A 205 5.37 7.58 11.85
CA ARG A 205 6.82 7.30 11.75
C ARG A 205 7.70 8.02 12.78
N PRO A 206 7.63 9.36 12.98
CA PRO A 206 8.45 10.03 13.99
C PRO A 206 8.17 9.55 15.41
N VAL A 207 6.91 9.17 15.70
CA VAL A 207 6.53 8.62 17.00
C VAL A 207 7.06 7.21 17.17
N CYS A 208 6.91 6.35 16.16
CA CYS A 208 7.50 5.00 16.16
C CYS A 208 9.02 5.07 16.34
N ASN A 209 9.72 5.93 15.61
CA ASN A 209 11.18 6.09 15.75
C ASN A 209 11.57 6.50 17.18
N ARG A 210 10.82 7.40 17.82
CA ARG A 210 11.06 7.77 19.22
C ARG A 210 10.78 6.62 20.19
N ILE A 211 9.71 5.86 19.97
CA ILE A 211 9.37 4.68 20.78
C ILE A 211 10.50 3.64 20.67
N PHE A 212 10.94 3.32 19.46
CA PHE A 212 12.02 2.35 19.22
C PHE A 212 13.36 2.82 19.78
N GLN A 213 13.75 4.09 19.59
CA GLN A 213 14.98 4.65 20.18
C GLN A 213 14.96 4.58 21.71
N ASN A 214 13.82 4.94 22.33
CA ASN A 214 13.67 4.88 23.77
C ASN A 214 13.70 3.43 24.30
N GLN A 215 13.18 2.46 23.53
CA GLN A 215 13.29 1.04 23.87
C GLN A 215 14.73 0.52 23.76
N SER A 216 15.46 0.87 22.71
CA SER A 216 16.86 0.48 22.51
C SER A 216 17.77 1.02 23.63
N ILE A 217 17.61 2.28 24.02
CA ILE A 217 18.37 2.88 25.13
C ILE A 217 18.02 2.20 26.46
N ARG A 218 16.78 1.74 26.62
CA ARG A 218 16.32 1.05 27.83
C ARG A 218 16.89 -0.36 27.93
N THR A 219 16.98 -1.11 26.84
CA THR A 219 17.61 -2.45 26.84
C THR A 219 19.08 -2.40 27.25
N ASP A 220 19.82 -1.35 26.85
CA ASP A 220 21.23 -1.19 27.23
C ASP A 220 21.39 -0.82 28.71
N LYS A 221 20.47 -0.02 29.27
CA LYS A 221 20.49 0.41 30.69
C LYS A 221 19.93 -0.64 31.67
N VAL A 222 18.97 -1.46 31.24
CA VAL A 222 18.37 -2.53 32.08
C VAL A 222 19.39 -3.63 32.38
N ASN A 223 20.38 -3.85 31.52
CA ASN A 223 21.53 -4.72 31.82
C ASN A 223 22.43 -4.17 32.95
N GLN A 224 22.22 -2.93 33.40
CA GLN A 224 23.08 -2.25 34.38
C GLN A 224 22.40 -1.89 35.70
N HIS A 225 21.07 -1.86 35.78
CA HIS A 225 20.39 -1.54 37.04
C HIS A 225 19.02 -2.24 37.15
N ASN A 226 18.94 -3.23 38.03
CA ASN A 226 17.67 -3.72 38.55
C ASN A 226 16.90 -2.55 39.19
N LYS A 227 15.57 -2.54 38.95
CA LYS A 227 14.51 -1.78 39.65
C LYS A 227 14.18 -0.37 39.13
N SER A 228 13.39 -0.30 38.05
CA SER A 228 12.09 0.42 38.03
C SER A 228 11.32 0.17 36.72
N THR A 229 10.11 -0.37 36.86
CA THR A 229 9.16 -0.67 35.79
C THR A 229 8.25 0.54 35.52
N ASP A 230 8.82 1.69 35.18
CA ASP A 230 8.00 2.76 34.62
C ASP A 230 7.76 2.44 33.16
N LEU A 231 6.64 1.75 32.87
CA LEU A 231 6.16 1.57 31.50
C LEU A 231 6.04 2.97 30.86
N SER A 232 6.66 3.16 29.69
CA SER A 232 6.54 4.42 28.95
C SER A 232 5.18 4.47 28.23
N TRP A 233 4.09 4.65 28.99
CA TRP A 233 2.72 4.77 28.47
C TRP A 233 2.57 5.95 27.51
N SER A 234 3.41 6.98 27.68
CA SER A 234 3.38 8.20 26.87
C SER A 234 3.52 7.91 25.37
N GLY A 235 4.38 6.98 24.97
CA GLY A 235 4.56 6.61 23.55
C GLY A 235 3.28 6.03 22.93
N SER A 236 2.64 5.10 23.63
CA SER A 236 1.37 4.51 23.21
C SER A 236 0.24 5.54 23.14
N ILE A 237 0.17 6.45 24.13
CA ILE A 237 -0.83 7.53 24.12
C ILE A 237 -0.65 8.44 22.91
N TYR A 238 0.58 8.87 22.59
CA TYR A 238 0.85 9.68 21.40
C TYR A 238 0.48 8.96 20.10
N PHE A 239 0.77 7.66 20.01
CA PHE A 239 0.37 6.83 18.89
C PHE A 239 -1.16 6.85 18.69
N TYR A 240 -1.93 6.53 19.73
CA TYR A 240 -3.38 6.48 19.64
C TYR A 240 -4.01 7.86 19.41
N LEU A 241 -3.45 8.93 19.99
CA LEU A 241 -3.94 10.29 19.76
C LEU A 241 -3.71 10.76 18.32
N ILE A 242 -2.54 10.50 17.73
CA ILE A 242 -2.27 10.84 16.33
C ILE A 242 -3.14 9.97 15.41
N PHE A 243 -3.21 8.67 15.68
CA PHE A 243 -4.06 7.77 14.91
C PHE A 243 -5.52 8.23 14.93
N ALA A 244 -6.09 8.45 16.12
CA ALA A 244 -7.45 8.94 16.26
C ALA A 244 -7.63 10.32 15.60
N GLY A 245 -6.69 11.24 15.82
CA GLY A 245 -6.74 12.59 15.26
C GLY A 245 -6.79 12.58 13.73
N VAL A 246 -5.91 11.81 13.07
CA VAL A 246 -5.89 11.69 11.61
C VAL A 246 -7.20 11.07 11.10
N ASN A 247 -7.69 10.01 11.74
CA ASN A 247 -8.93 9.36 11.34
C ASN A 247 -10.14 10.30 11.49
N PHE A 248 -10.33 10.92 12.66
CA PHE A 248 -11.51 11.74 12.94
C PHE A 248 -11.49 13.11 12.27
N PHE A 249 -10.33 13.76 12.16
CA PHE A 249 -10.25 15.14 11.64
C PHE A 249 -9.87 15.24 10.16
N ALA A 250 -9.26 14.21 9.57
CA ALA A 250 -8.90 14.23 8.16
C ALA A 250 -9.70 13.20 7.35
N LEU A 251 -9.65 11.91 7.73
CA LEU A 251 -10.20 10.84 6.91
C LEU A 251 -11.72 10.79 6.93
N PHE A 252 -12.35 10.88 8.11
CA PHE A 252 -13.82 10.87 8.22
C PHE A 252 -14.47 12.05 7.50
N PRO A 253 -14.01 13.30 7.65
CA PRO A 253 -14.56 14.43 6.90
C PRO A 253 -14.38 14.27 5.40
N TRP A 254 -13.22 13.80 4.95
CA TRP A 254 -12.95 13.56 3.53
C TRP A 254 -13.84 12.45 2.95
N LEU A 255 -14.02 11.35 3.68
CA LEU A 255 -14.94 10.28 3.31
C LEU A 255 -16.39 10.78 3.25
N GLY A 256 -16.80 11.59 4.22
CA GLY A 256 -18.13 12.19 4.26
C GLY A 256 -18.37 13.13 3.09
N PHE A 257 -17.34 13.90 2.70
CA PHE A 257 -17.39 14.76 1.51
C PHE A 257 -17.56 13.93 0.22
N GLN A 258 -16.81 12.85 0.06
CA GLN A 258 -16.87 12.01 -1.14
C GLN A 258 -18.21 11.26 -1.27
N ILE A 259 -18.71 10.68 -0.18
CA ILE A 259 -19.95 9.90 -0.18
C ILE A 259 -21.20 10.81 -0.17
N LYS A 260 -21.04 12.08 0.26
CA LYS A 260 -22.11 13.05 0.52
C LYS A 260 -23.11 12.60 1.60
N GLU A 261 -22.68 11.71 2.47
CA GLU A 261 -23.45 11.19 3.61
C GLU A 261 -22.49 11.00 4.80
N PHE A 262 -23.02 10.90 6.01
CA PHE A 262 -22.18 10.64 7.18
C PHE A 262 -21.56 9.24 7.09
N PRO A 263 -20.22 9.08 7.17
CA PRO A 263 -19.55 7.80 6.91
C PRO A 263 -20.06 6.63 7.74
N VAL A 264 -20.38 6.87 9.02
CA VAL A 264 -20.88 5.82 9.93
C VAL A 264 -22.26 5.31 9.48
N PHE A 265 -23.16 6.20 9.08
CA PHE A 265 -24.48 5.80 8.59
C PHE A 265 -24.38 5.06 7.27
N TYR A 266 -23.50 5.52 6.37
CA TYR A 266 -23.20 4.79 5.14
C TYR A 266 -22.67 3.39 5.45
N GLY A 267 -21.70 3.25 6.35
CA GLY A 267 -21.13 1.96 6.75
C GLY A 267 -22.19 1.01 7.34
N LEU A 268 -23.05 1.51 8.23
CA LEU A 268 -24.16 0.72 8.78
C LEU A 268 -25.14 0.30 7.68
N LYS A 269 -25.54 1.22 6.80
CA LYS A 269 -26.43 0.91 5.67
C LYS A 269 -25.79 -0.10 4.71
N PHE A 270 -24.48 -0.01 4.48
CA PHE A 270 -23.73 -0.93 3.66
C PHE A 270 -23.72 -2.33 4.28
N MET A 271 -23.41 -2.45 5.57
CA MET A 271 -23.35 -3.73 6.28
C MET A 271 -24.72 -4.41 6.40
N PHE A 272 -25.76 -3.65 6.77
CA PHE A 272 -27.11 -4.18 7.01
C PHE A 272 -28.05 -4.10 5.81
N GLY A 273 -27.56 -3.60 4.66
CA GLY A 273 -28.38 -3.36 3.47
C GLY A 273 -28.76 -4.63 2.70
N SER A 274 -28.01 -5.73 2.85
CA SER A 274 -28.27 -7.00 2.18
C SER A 274 -28.34 -8.15 3.18
N ARG A 275 -29.27 -9.09 2.94
CA ARG A 275 -29.38 -10.32 3.73
C ARG A 275 -28.11 -11.16 3.67
N ASP A 276 -27.46 -11.19 2.51
CA ASP A 276 -26.23 -11.96 2.29
C ASP A 276 -25.09 -11.41 3.15
N ARG A 277 -24.97 -10.08 3.23
CA ARG A 277 -23.98 -9.40 4.09
C ARG A 277 -24.18 -9.72 5.56
N VAL A 278 -25.43 -9.65 6.03
CA VAL A 278 -25.77 -9.98 7.43
C VAL A 278 -25.47 -11.45 7.73
N PHE A 279 -25.78 -12.35 6.80
CA PHE A 279 -25.48 -13.77 6.94
C PHE A 279 -23.96 -14.03 6.99
N LEU A 280 -23.19 -13.42 6.08
CA LEU A 280 -21.73 -13.50 6.07
C LEU A 280 -21.13 -12.98 7.38
N MET A 281 -21.52 -11.78 7.82
CA MET A 281 -21.01 -11.19 9.06
C MET A 281 -21.34 -12.06 10.28
N THR A 282 -22.55 -12.62 10.33
CA THR A 282 -22.94 -13.53 11.41
C THR A 282 -22.12 -14.81 11.37
N GLY A 283 -21.94 -15.40 10.19
CA GLY A 283 -21.10 -16.58 9.99
C GLY A 283 -19.64 -16.32 10.40
N TRP A 284 -19.06 -15.20 10.01
CA TRP A 284 -17.70 -14.81 10.39
C TRP A 284 -17.57 -14.57 11.89
N LEU A 285 -18.58 -13.99 12.54
CA LEU A 285 -18.59 -13.82 13.99
C LEU A 285 -18.61 -15.19 14.72
N VAL A 286 -19.35 -16.16 14.20
CA VAL A 286 -19.31 -17.55 14.71
C VAL A 286 -17.92 -18.16 14.50
N LEU A 287 -17.29 -17.96 13.34
CA LEU A 287 -15.93 -18.44 13.09
C LEU A 287 -14.89 -17.80 14.02
N VAL A 288 -14.98 -16.49 14.26
CA VAL A 288 -14.09 -15.76 15.18
C VAL A 288 -14.27 -16.23 16.61
N THR A 289 -15.51 -16.40 17.08
CA THR A 289 -15.78 -16.92 18.43
C THR A 289 -15.27 -18.35 18.61
N LEU A 290 -15.40 -19.20 17.58
CA LEU A 290 -14.79 -20.53 17.57
C LEU A 290 -13.26 -20.44 17.64
N ALA A 291 -12.63 -19.54 16.87
CA ALA A 291 -11.19 -19.32 16.90
C ALA A 291 -10.71 -18.93 18.32
N ILE A 292 -11.39 -17.98 18.95
CA ILE A 292 -11.10 -17.52 20.30
C ILE A 292 -11.24 -18.68 21.30
N ALA A 293 -12.28 -19.51 21.17
CA ALA A 293 -12.46 -20.68 22.04
C ALA A 293 -11.33 -21.72 21.88
N VAL A 294 -10.90 -22.00 20.65
CA VAL A 294 -9.79 -22.93 20.37
C VAL A 294 -8.47 -22.39 20.94
N VAL A 295 -8.21 -21.09 20.78
CA VAL A 295 -6.99 -20.47 21.33
C VAL A 295 -7.05 -20.43 22.86
N GLY A 296 -8.18 -20.04 23.45
CA GLY A 296 -8.34 -19.93 24.91
C GLY A 296 -8.25 -21.27 25.64
N THR A 297 -8.55 -22.38 24.98
CA THR A 297 -8.44 -23.73 25.55
C THR A 297 -7.05 -24.36 25.37
N THR A 298 -6.16 -23.73 24.61
CA THR A 298 -4.82 -24.27 24.33
C THR A 298 -3.75 -23.44 25.04
N THR A 299 -2.99 -24.09 25.93
CA THR A 299 -1.92 -23.43 26.71
C THR A 299 -0.62 -23.23 25.92
N SER A 300 -0.57 -23.71 24.67
CA SER A 300 0.64 -23.69 23.84
C SER A 300 0.28 -23.53 22.37
N SER A 301 1.03 -22.68 21.68
CA SER A 301 0.93 -22.50 20.22
C SER A 301 1.34 -23.80 19.52
N SER A 302 0.36 -24.66 19.27
CA SER A 302 0.56 -25.96 18.65
C SER A 302 0.30 -25.89 17.15
N THR A 303 0.83 -26.86 16.41
CA THR A 303 0.54 -27.05 14.97
C THR A 303 -0.96 -27.18 14.71
N VAL A 304 -1.73 -27.66 15.69
CA VAL A 304 -3.19 -27.78 15.65
C VAL A 304 -3.86 -26.41 15.63
N VAL A 305 -3.48 -25.48 16.52
CA VAL A 305 -3.99 -24.11 16.54
C VAL A 305 -3.73 -23.41 15.21
N ARG A 306 -2.52 -23.60 14.64
CA ARG A 306 -2.18 -23.06 13.32
C ARG A 306 -3.09 -23.59 12.21
N LYS A 307 -3.41 -24.89 12.21
CA LYS A 307 -4.33 -25.50 11.23
C LYS A 307 -5.75 -24.93 11.34
N TYR A 308 -6.27 -24.79 12.56
CA TYR A 308 -7.60 -24.20 12.77
C TYR A 308 -7.64 -22.74 12.34
N PHE A 309 -6.60 -21.97 12.66
CA PHE A 309 -6.48 -20.59 12.19
C PHE A 309 -6.55 -20.50 10.66
N HIS A 310 -5.77 -21.32 9.95
CA HIS A 310 -5.81 -21.34 8.48
C HIS A 310 -7.18 -21.76 7.95
N LEU A 311 -7.81 -22.78 8.52
CA LEU A 311 -9.13 -23.23 8.08
C LEU A 311 -10.20 -22.14 8.26
N ILE A 312 -10.16 -21.45 9.40
CA ILE A 312 -11.08 -20.33 9.68
C ILE A 312 -10.81 -19.16 8.74
N ALA A 313 -9.54 -18.77 8.55
CA ALA A 313 -9.17 -17.73 7.61
C ALA A 313 -9.65 -18.06 6.19
N THR A 314 -9.39 -19.28 5.70
CA THR A 314 -9.88 -19.73 4.40
C THR A 314 -11.41 -19.70 4.33
N GLY A 315 -12.11 -20.14 5.37
CA GLY A 315 -13.58 -20.06 5.43
C GLY A 315 -14.10 -18.63 5.29
N THR A 316 -13.51 -17.69 6.02
CA THR A 316 -13.87 -16.26 5.96
C THR A 316 -13.57 -15.66 4.59
N PHE A 317 -12.35 -15.84 4.06
CA PHE A 317 -11.96 -15.25 2.78
C PHE A 317 -12.70 -15.86 1.58
N VAL A 318 -12.84 -17.20 1.52
CA VAL A 318 -13.51 -17.86 0.39
C VAL A 318 -14.99 -17.52 0.37
N SER A 319 -15.67 -17.54 1.53
CA SER A 319 -17.09 -17.15 1.58
C SER A 319 -17.28 -15.68 1.20
N GLY A 320 -16.39 -14.79 1.67
CA GLY A 320 -16.41 -13.38 1.29
C GLY A 320 -16.21 -13.16 -0.21
N LEU A 321 -15.18 -13.78 -0.80
CA LEU A 321 -14.89 -13.67 -2.23
C LEU A 321 -16.03 -14.22 -3.11
N TYR A 322 -16.74 -15.24 -2.64
CA TYR A 322 -17.82 -15.85 -3.41
C TYR A 322 -19.13 -15.06 -3.32
N TYR A 323 -19.53 -14.63 -2.13
CA TYR A 323 -20.86 -14.04 -1.90
C TYR A 323 -20.86 -12.51 -1.98
N ASP A 324 -19.84 -11.83 -1.45
CA ASP A 324 -19.79 -10.36 -1.46
C ASP A 324 -18.34 -9.84 -1.46
N PRO A 325 -17.74 -9.68 -2.67
CA PRO A 325 -16.39 -9.18 -2.85
C PRO A 325 -16.14 -7.79 -2.23
N GLU A 326 -17.16 -6.93 -2.20
CA GLU A 326 -17.05 -5.59 -1.62
C GLU A 326 -16.93 -5.66 -0.10
N LEU A 327 -17.76 -6.49 0.55
CA LEU A 327 -17.73 -6.68 2.00
C LEU A 327 -16.40 -7.26 2.46
N ILE A 328 -15.89 -8.30 1.78
CA ILE A 328 -14.61 -8.91 2.17
C ILE A 328 -13.43 -7.96 1.92
N CYS A 329 -13.48 -7.16 0.87
CA CYS A 329 -12.46 -6.15 0.59
C CYS A 329 -12.42 -5.11 1.73
N LEU A 330 -13.58 -4.59 2.15
CA LEU A 330 -13.65 -3.67 3.27
C LEU A 330 -13.22 -4.31 4.59
N ALA A 331 -13.65 -5.54 4.86
CA ALA A 331 -13.29 -6.28 6.06
C ALA A 331 -11.79 -6.59 6.13
N SER A 332 -11.14 -6.85 4.99
CA SER A 332 -9.70 -7.15 4.91
C SER A 332 -8.80 -5.93 5.20
N ALA A 333 -9.37 -4.74 5.19
CA ALA A 333 -8.64 -3.50 5.43
C ALA A 333 -8.62 -3.03 6.89
N GLY A 334 -9.50 -3.57 7.73
CA GLY A 334 -9.51 -3.32 9.18
C GLY A 334 -8.56 -4.24 9.92
#